data_AF-A0A0D6NLH4-F1
#
_entry.id   AF-A0A0D6NLH4-F1
#
_cell.length_a   1.000
_cell.length_b   1.000
_cell.length_c   1.000
_cell.angle_alpha   90.00
_cell.angle_beta   90.00
_cell.angle_gamma   90.00
#
_symmetry.space_group_name_H-M   'P 1'
#
loop_
_entity.id
_entity.type
_entity.pdbx_description
1 polymer ?
#
loop_
_entity_poly.entity_id
_entity_poly.type
_entity_poly.pdbx_seq_one_letter_code
_entity_poly.pdbx_strand_id
1 'polypeptide(L)'
;MANLTPKQRRFVEEYLSNGENAAAAYRVAYKPNASDSTVERNAFRLLKNAKVVPVIQEAHGRAKKRTDKIMERYAITKENVLREFARIGFADVTDVVSIADGRVKISNTDGLTEDARRSISEISETVNESGDRTIKVKSHSKIAALTALAKHLGLDKPEPEDDDALDDMANDQDPERIDRGETTEEG
;
A
#
# COMPACT_ATOMS: atom_id res chain seq x y z
N MET A 1 -11.67 -19.52 -25.76
CA MET A 1 -11.22 -19.75 -24.37
C MET A 1 -10.34 -20.99 -24.34
N ALA A 2 -9.16 -20.92 -23.71
CA ALA A 2 -8.27 -22.08 -23.63
C ALA A 2 -8.97 -23.24 -22.91
N ASN A 3 -9.02 -24.41 -23.52
CA ASN A 3 -9.67 -25.58 -22.92
C ASN A 3 -8.75 -26.18 -21.85
N LEU A 4 -8.85 -25.64 -20.62
CA LEU A 4 -8.12 -26.13 -19.46
C LEU A 4 -8.73 -27.45 -18.95
N THR A 5 -7.86 -28.39 -18.61
CA THR A 5 -8.29 -29.59 -17.86
C THR A 5 -8.82 -29.20 -16.47
N PRO A 6 -9.65 -30.04 -15.82
CA PRO A 6 -10.16 -29.75 -14.47
C PRO A 6 -9.06 -29.43 -13.46
N LYS A 7 -7.93 -30.15 -13.50
CA LYS A 7 -6.80 -29.89 -12.59
C LYS A 7 -6.08 -28.57 -12.90
N GLN A 8 -5.90 -28.23 -14.19
CA GLN A 8 -5.32 -26.93 -14.56
C GLN A 8 -6.23 -25.77 -14.16
N ARG A 9 -7.55 -25.94 -14.30
CA ARG A 9 -8.52 -24.94 -13.85
C ARG A 9 -8.43 -24.76 -12.35
N ARG A 10 -8.44 -25.86 -11.58
CA ARG A 10 -8.27 -25.81 -10.12
C ARG A 10 -6.97 -25.14 -9.72
N PHE A 11 -5.87 -25.44 -10.41
CA PHE A 11 -4.58 -24.76 -10.17
C PHE A 11 -4.69 -23.25 -10.38
N VAL A 12 -5.30 -22.79 -11.48
CA VAL A 12 -5.46 -21.36 -11.75
C VAL A 12 -6.34 -20.67 -10.71
N GLU A 13 -7.45 -21.31 -10.32
CA GLU A 13 -8.35 -20.78 -9.29
C GLU A 13 -7.63 -20.58 -7.95
N GLU A 14 -6.92 -21.60 -7.48
CA GLU A 14 -6.16 -21.55 -6.22
C GLU A 14 -4.97 -20.58 -6.29
N TYR A 15 -4.32 -20.49 -7.46
CA TYR A 15 -3.21 -19.55 -7.67
C TYR A 15 -3.70 -18.10 -7.56
N LEU A 16 -4.79 -17.76 -8.23
CA LEU A 16 -5.32 -16.39 -8.23
C LEU A 16 -6.00 -15.99 -6.91
N SER A 17 -6.58 -16.93 -6.17
CA SER A 17 -7.23 -16.64 -4.88
C SER A 17 -6.25 -16.56 -3.70
N ASN A 18 -5.10 -17.24 -3.78
CA ASN A 18 -4.15 -17.38 -2.68
C ASN A 18 -2.83 -16.62 -2.94
N GLY A 19 -2.95 -15.34 -3.33
CA GLY A 19 -1.80 -14.44 -3.46
C GLY A 19 -0.71 -14.93 -4.42
N GLU A 20 -1.09 -15.69 -5.45
CA GLU A 20 -0.17 -16.19 -6.48
C GLU A 20 0.91 -17.14 -5.96
N ASN A 21 0.59 -17.90 -4.91
CA ASN A 21 1.47 -18.97 -4.43
C ASN A 21 1.32 -20.23 -5.30
N ALA A 22 2.21 -20.38 -6.29
CA ALA A 22 2.20 -21.49 -7.26
C ALA A 22 2.36 -22.86 -6.60
N ALA A 23 3.22 -22.98 -5.58
CA ALA A 23 3.46 -24.25 -4.89
C ALA A 23 2.23 -24.69 -4.11
N ALA A 24 1.59 -23.77 -3.38
CA ALA A 24 0.34 -24.02 -2.66
C ALA A 24 -0.78 -24.44 -3.63
N ALA A 25 -0.97 -23.69 -4.71
CA ALA A 25 -1.97 -23.99 -5.73
C ALA A 25 -1.76 -25.38 -6.37
N TYR A 26 -0.50 -25.78 -6.61
CA TYR A 26 -0.18 -27.09 -7.17
C TYR A 26 -0.49 -28.24 -6.19
N ARG A 27 -0.20 -28.07 -4.90
CA ARG A 27 -0.54 -29.08 -3.88
C ARG A 27 -2.03 -29.35 -3.83
N VAL A 28 -2.85 -28.29 -3.89
CA VAL A 28 -4.30 -28.41 -3.89
C VAL A 28 -4.82 -29.07 -5.17
N ALA A 29 -4.29 -28.69 -6.34
CA ALA A 29 -4.82 -29.13 -7.62
C ALA A 29 -4.33 -30.52 -8.10
N TYR A 30 -3.14 -30.94 -7.68
CA TYR A 30 -2.49 -32.14 -8.25
C TYR A 30 -2.08 -33.17 -7.21
N LYS A 31 -1.17 -32.81 -6.30
CA LYS A 31 -0.51 -33.76 -5.40
C LYS A 31 -0.23 -33.09 -4.05
N PRO A 32 -1.11 -33.29 -3.04
CA PRO A 32 -0.95 -32.62 -1.75
C PRO A 32 0.27 -33.10 -0.96
N ASN A 33 0.62 -34.39 -1.08
CA ASN A 33 1.68 -35.03 -0.30
C ASN A 33 3.00 -35.22 -1.08
N ALA A 34 3.24 -34.43 -2.13
CA ALA A 34 4.48 -34.48 -2.89
C ALA A 34 5.59 -33.67 -2.19
N SER A 35 6.86 -34.06 -2.43
CA SER A 35 8.01 -33.30 -1.93
C SER A 35 8.05 -31.89 -2.51
N ASP A 36 8.60 -30.95 -1.74
CA ASP A 36 8.65 -29.53 -2.05
C ASP A 36 9.31 -29.25 -3.41
N SER A 37 10.47 -29.86 -3.65
CA SER A 37 11.17 -29.78 -4.94
C SER A 37 10.31 -30.25 -6.13
N THR A 38 9.49 -31.28 -5.94
CA THR A 38 8.58 -31.78 -6.98
C THR A 38 7.43 -30.80 -7.21
N VAL A 39 6.88 -30.26 -6.14
CA VAL A 39 5.77 -29.29 -6.19
C VAL A 39 6.21 -28.04 -6.93
N GLU A 40 7.32 -27.43 -6.52
CA GLU A 40 7.83 -26.19 -7.11
C GLU A 40 8.12 -26.34 -8.60
N ARG A 41 8.92 -27.36 -8.98
CA ARG A 41 9.28 -27.59 -10.38
C ARG A 41 8.05 -27.73 -11.28
N ASN A 42 7.04 -28.47 -10.83
CA ASN A 42 5.83 -28.68 -11.63
C ASN A 42 4.91 -27.46 -11.62
N ALA A 43 4.81 -26.73 -10.50
CA ALA A 43 4.06 -25.48 -10.41
C ALA A 43 4.62 -24.43 -11.39
N PHE A 44 5.95 -24.22 -11.40
CA PHE A 44 6.61 -23.32 -12.35
C PHE A 44 6.39 -23.76 -13.81
N ARG A 45 6.35 -25.07 -14.08
CA ARG A 45 6.04 -25.57 -15.42
C ARG A 45 4.60 -25.23 -15.84
N LEU A 46 3.63 -25.28 -14.92
CA LEU A 46 2.26 -24.86 -15.21
C LEU A 46 2.16 -23.35 -15.48
N LEU A 47 2.92 -22.52 -14.77
CA LEU A 47 3.00 -21.09 -15.04
C LEU A 47 3.62 -20.74 -16.39
N LYS A 48 4.28 -21.69 -17.06
CA LYS A 48 4.81 -21.55 -18.44
C LYS A 48 3.95 -22.28 -19.48
N ASN A 49 2.85 -22.91 -19.06
CA ASN A 49 2.04 -23.70 -19.96
C ASN A 49 1.21 -22.80 -20.90
N ALA A 50 1.30 -23.07 -22.21
CA ALA A 50 0.64 -22.26 -23.25
C ALA A 50 -0.89 -22.15 -23.12
N LYS A 51 -1.55 -23.06 -22.39
CA LYS A 51 -2.99 -22.96 -22.11
C LYS A 51 -3.30 -22.22 -20.81
N VAL A 52 -2.41 -22.30 -19.83
CA VAL A 52 -2.59 -21.69 -18.49
C VAL A 52 -2.25 -20.21 -18.51
N VAL A 53 -1.13 -19.83 -19.14
CA VAL A 53 -0.64 -18.45 -19.20
C VAL A 53 -1.71 -17.48 -19.72
N PRO A 54 -2.39 -17.73 -20.85
CA PRO A 54 -3.40 -16.80 -21.36
C PRO A 54 -4.59 -16.62 -20.40
N VAL A 55 -4.95 -17.65 -19.63
CA VAL A 55 -6.06 -17.57 -18.68
C VAL A 55 -5.70 -16.71 -17.47
N ILE A 56 -4.47 -16.85 -16.95
CA ILE A 56 -3.95 -15.99 -15.88
C ILE A 56 -3.88 -14.54 -16.36
N GLN A 57 -3.31 -14.30 -17.55
CA GLN A 57 -3.22 -12.97 -18.14
C GLN A 57 -4.61 -12.35 -18.37
N GLU A 58 -5.58 -13.12 -18.83
CA GLU A 58 -6.96 -12.66 -18.99
C GLU A 58 -7.58 -12.29 -17.64
N ALA A 59 -7.35 -13.10 -16.59
CA ALA A 59 -7.83 -12.81 -15.24
C ALA A 59 -7.21 -11.50 -14.70
N HIS A 60 -5.90 -11.30 -14.86
CA HIS A 60 -5.22 -10.05 -14.53
C HIS A 60 -5.77 -8.87 -15.32
N GLY A 61 -6.00 -9.05 -16.63
CA GLY A 61 -6.57 -8.02 -17.49
C GLY A 61 -7.98 -7.62 -17.06
N ARG A 62 -8.83 -8.57 -16.66
CA ARG A 62 -10.16 -8.29 -16.11
C ARG A 62 -10.09 -7.59 -14.76
N ALA A 63 -9.22 -8.04 -13.86
CA ALA A 63 -9.01 -7.41 -12.56
C ALA A 63 -8.53 -5.97 -12.72
N LYS A 64 -7.52 -5.73 -13.56
CA LYS A 64 -7.01 -4.41 -13.90
C LYS A 64 -8.12 -3.50 -14.45
N LYS A 65 -8.86 -3.94 -15.47
CA LYS A 65 -9.98 -3.16 -16.03
C LYS A 65 -11.04 -2.80 -14.98
N ARG A 66 -11.33 -3.71 -14.05
CA ARG A 66 -12.27 -3.46 -12.95
C ARG A 66 -11.73 -2.38 -12.02
N THR A 67 -10.45 -2.47 -11.64
CA THR A 67 -9.78 -1.46 -10.82
C THR A 67 -9.75 -0.12 -11.54
N ASP A 68 -9.32 -0.07 -12.80
CA ASP A 68 -9.25 1.16 -13.60
C ASP A 68 -10.63 1.85 -13.67
N LYS A 69 -11.70 1.08 -13.89
CA LYS A 69 -13.08 1.61 -13.90
C LYS A 69 -13.52 2.17 -12.54
N ILE A 70 -13.07 1.57 -11.44
CA ILE A 70 -13.33 2.09 -10.09
C ILE A 70 -12.54 3.40 -9.90
N MET A 71 -11.26 3.42 -10.28
CA MET A 71 -10.42 4.61 -10.18
C MET A 71 -11.02 5.78 -10.98
N GLU A 72 -11.47 5.52 -12.21
CA GLU A 72 -12.12 6.52 -13.06
C GLU A 72 -13.44 7.02 -12.46
N ARG A 73 -14.34 6.10 -12.07
CA ARG A 73 -15.66 6.43 -11.51
C ARG A 73 -15.56 7.32 -10.28
N TYR A 74 -14.57 7.08 -9.42
CA TYR A 74 -14.39 7.79 -8.16
C TYR A 74 -13.28 8.85 -8.23
N ALA A 75 -12.73 9.13 -9.41
CA ALA A 75 -11.59 10.02 -9.60
C ALA A 75 -10.45 9.77 -8.60
N ILE A 76 -10.18 8.49 -8.30
CA ILE A 76 -9.10 8.10 -7.39
C ILE A 76 -7.80 8.23 -8.18
N THR A 77 -7.08 9.30 -7.88
CA THR A 77 -5.74 9.57 -8.43
C THR A 77 -4.73 9.66 -7.27
N LYS A 78 -3.44 9.54 -7.58
CA LYS A 78 -2.39 9.71 -6.57
C LYS A 78 -2.51 11.08 -5.90
N GLU A 79 -2.75 12.12 -6.69
CA GLU A 79 -2.88 13.51 -6.25
C GLU A 79 -4.07 13.68 -5.30
N ASN A 80 -5.23 13.08 -5.62
CA ASN A 80 -6.42 13.18 -4.76
C ASN A 80 -6.24 12.40 -3.45
N VAL A 81 -5.58 11.24 -3.47
CA VAL A 81 -5.25 10.48 -2.26
C VAL A 81 -4.27 11.24 -1.37
N LEU A 82 -3.20 11.80 -1.95
CA LEU A 82 -2.23 12.61 -1.21
C LEU A 82 -2.84 13.88 -0.65
N ARG A 83 -3.74 14.53 -1.41
CA ARG A 83 -4.49 15.70 -0.93
C ARG A 83 -5.32 15.37 0.30
N GLU A 84 -6.00 14.21 0.31
CA GLU A 84 -6.81 13.82 1.45
C GLU A 84 -5.96 13.47 2.68
N PHE A 85 -4.83 12.79 2.49
CA PHE A 85 -3.86 12.59 3.57
C PHE A 85 -3.29 13.91 4.09
N ALA A 86 -2.99 14.88 3.21
CA ALA A 86 -2.50 16.18 3.60
C ALA A 86 -3.54 16.94 4.45
N ARG A 87 -4.81 16.91 4.06
CA ARG A 87 -5.91 17.49 4.84
C ARG A 87 -5.96 16.94 6.26
N ILE A 88 -5.86 15.61 6.43
CA ILE A 88 -5.84 14.98 7.76
C ILE A 88 -4.55 15.30 8.52
N GLY A 89 -3.40 15.18 7.85
CA GLY A 89 -2.07 15.35 8.43
C GLY A 89 -1.80 16.77 8.90
N PHE A 90 -2.38 17.76 8.23
CA PHE A 90 -2.17 19.18 8.50
C PHE A 90 -3.39 19.89 9.09
N ALA A 91 -4.48 19.18 9.36
CA ALA A 91 -5.68 19.75 9.99
C ALA A 91 -5.37 20.47 11.31
N ASP A 92 -5.91 21.67 11.49
CA ASP A 92 -5.88 22.38 12.77
C ASP A 92 -7.18 22.12 13.54
N VAL A 93 -7.07 21.75 14.82
CA VAL A 93 -8.25 21.52 15.66
C VAL A 93 -9.01 22.82 15.93
N THR A 94 -8.32 23.96 15.89
CA THR A 94 -8.90 25.29 16.13
C THR A 94 -9.80 25.76 15.00
N ASP A 95 -9.71 25.14 13.81
CA ASP A 95 -10.67 25.36 12.73
C ASP A 95 -12.06 24.76 13.07
N VAL A 96 -12.10 23.75 13.95
CA VAL A 96 -13.32 23.04 14.33
C VAL A 96 -13.87 23.50 15.68
N VAL A 97 -13.00 23.87 16.62
CA VAL A 97 -13.38 24.29 17.96
C VAL A 97 -12.75 25.63 18.34
N SER A 98 -13.49 26.43 19.09
CA SER A 98 -13.02 27.68 19.67
C SER A 98 -13.21 27.68 21.19
N ILE A 99 -12.48 28.53 21.89
CA ILE A 99 -12.70 28.77 23.33
C ILE A 99 -13.28 30.17 23.48
N ALA A 100 -14.46 30.25 24.06
CA ALA A 100 -15.10 31.51 24.41
C ALA A 100 -15.76 31.40 25.79
N ASP A 101 -15.60 32.43 26.61
CA ASP A 101 -16.12 32.47 27.98
C ASP A 101 -15.61 31.31 28.87
N GLY A 102 -14.36 30.86 28.63
CA GLY A 102 -13.75 29.73 29.33
C GLY A 102 -14.35 28.36 28.98
N ARG A 103 -15.19 28.29 27.93
CA ARG A 103 -15.84 27.06 27.47
C ARG A 103 -15.44 26.74 26.03
N VAL A 104 -15.31 25.46 25.73
CA VAL A 104 -15.12 24.97 24.36
C VAL A 104 -16.45 25.11 23.62
N LYS A 105 -16.44 25.82 22.50
CA LYS A 105 -17.55 25.96 21.56
C LYS A 105 -17.17 25.27 20.26
N ILE A 106 -18.00 24.35 19.80
CA ILE A 106 -17.83 23.68 18.50
C ILE A 106 -18.41 24.60 17.43
N SER A 107 -17.64 24.86 16.38
CA SER A 107 -18.08 25.66 15.24
C SER A 107 -19.17 24.92 14.44
N ASN A 108 -20.11 25.67 13.86
CA ASN A 108 -21.12 25.08 12.98
C ASN A 108 -20.44 24.45 11.75
N THR A 109 -20.82 23.23 11.39
CA THR A 109 -20.31 22.47 10.23
C THR A 109 -20.42 23.22 8.91
N ASP A 110 -21.41 24.11 8.78
CA ASP A 110 -21.60 24.96 7.59
C ASP A 110 -20.50 26.01 7.42
N GLY A 111 -19.91 26.45 8.54
CA GLY A 111 -18.83 27.45 8.57
C GLY A 111 -17.43 26.86 8.53
N LEU A 112 -17.29 25.53 8.61
CA LEU A 112 -15.99 24.87 8.56
C LEU A 112 -15.40 24.94 7.15
N THR A 113 -14.07 25.14 7.08
CA THR A 113 -13.32 24.97 5.84
C THR A 113 -13.47 23.53 5.33
N GLU A 114 -13.29 23.32 4.02
CA GLU A 114 -13.39 21.98 3.44
C GLU A 114 -12.37 21.01 4.07
N ASP A 115 -11.17 21.51 4.35
CA ASP A 115 -10.08 20.73 4.93
C ASP A 115 -10.40 20.29 6.37
N ALA A 116 -10.90 21.21 7.20
CA ALA A 116 -11.35 20.91 8.56
C ALA A 116 -12.54 19.94 8.58
N ARG A 117 -13.48 20.08 7.64
CA ARG A 117 -14.60 19.14 7.53
C ARG A 117 -14.14 17.73 7.18
N ARG A 118 -13.19 17.61 6.25
CA ARG A 118 -12.66 16.32 5.79
C ARG A 118 -11.71 15.65 6.77
N SER A 119 -11.16 16.39 7.74
CA SER A 119 -10.36 15.79 8.80
C SER A 119 -11.19 15.15 9.91
N ILE A 120 -12.50 15.44 10.00
CA ILE A 120 -13.41 14.90 11.01
C ILE A 120 -13.78 13.45 10.67
N SER A 121 -13.53 12.55 11.62
CA SER A 121 -13.88 11.13 11.51
C SER A 121 -15.23 10.80 12.14
N GLU A 122 -15.66 11.56 13.14
CA GLU A 122 -16.88 11.29 13.90
C GLU A 122 -17.45 12.57 14.51
N ILE A 123 -18.77 12.73 14.44
CA ILE A 123 -19.55 13.70 15.21
C ILE A 123 -20.64 12.91 15.94
N SER A 124 -20.67 12.97 17.27
CA SER A 124 -21.67 12.30 18.09
C SER A 124 -22.35 13.27 19.05
N GLU A 125 -23.67 13.18 19.16
CA GLU A 125 -24.49 13.94 20.11
C GLU A 125 -25.10 12.96 21.11
N THR A 126 -25.00 13.27 22.40
CA THR A 126 -25.62 12.50 23.48
C THR A 126 -26.49 13.44 24.31
N VAL A 127 -27.71 12.99 24.60
CA VAL A 127 -28.66 13.72 25.45
C VAL A 127 -28.80 12.95 26.76
N ASN A 128 -28.50 13.61 27.87
CA ASN A 128 -28.66 13.01 29.20
C ASN A 128 -30.13 13.05 29.66
N GLU A 129 -30.46 12.31 30.71
CA GLU A 129 -31.82 12.27 31.30
C GLU A 129 -32.32 13.66 31.76
N SER A 130 -31.40 14.57 32.10
CA SER A 130 -31.68 15.97 32.45
C SER A 130 -31.88 16.90 31.25
N GLY A 131 -31.77 16.38 30.01
CA GLY A 131 -31.92 17.16 28.78
C GLY A 131 -30.64 17.86 28.29
N ASP A 132 -29.53 17.72 28.99
CA ASP A 132 -28.24 18.29 28.60
C ASP A 132 -27.67 17.61 27.37
N ARG A 133 -27.26 18.41 26.38
CA ARG A 133 -26.69 17.95 25.11
C ARG A 133 -25.18 18.02 25.16
N THR A 134 -24.51 16.89 24.93
CA THR A 134 -23.06 16.81 24.80
C THR A 134 -22.71 16.43 23.37
N ILE A 135 -21.94 17.30 22.69
CA ILE A 135 -21.43 17.04 21.34
C ILE A 135 -19.95 16.67 21.45
N LYS A 136 -19.57 15.57 20.80
CA LYS A 136 -18.19 15.10 20.69
C LYS A 136 -17.79 15.09 19.21
N VAL A 137 -16.63 15.65 18.93
CA VAL A 137 -16.03 15.64 17.59
C VAL A 137 -14.68 14.95 17.67
N LYS A 138 -14.43 14.00 16.76
CA LYS A 138 -13.13 13.33 16.61
C LYS A 138 -12.58 13.59 15.23
N SER A 139 -11.27 13.81 15.15
CA SER A 139 -10.54 13.86 13.89
C SER A 139 -9.87 12.53 13.59
N HIS A 140 -9.60 12.28 12.31
CA HIS A 140 -8.76 11.18 11.87
C HIS A 140 -7.36 11.23 12.51
N SER A 141 -6.66 10.09 12.54
CA SER A 141 -5.30 10.03 13.07
C SER A 141 -4.33 10.84 12.20
N LYS A 142 -3.93 12.01 12.70
CA LYS A 142 -2.91 12.87 12.09
C LYS A 142 -1.59 12.12 11.87
N ILE A 143 -1.15 11.33 12.86
CA ILE A 143 0.09 10.55 12.77
C ILE A 143 0.03 9.56 11.61
N ALA A 144 -1.07 8.80 11.48
CA ALA A 144 -1.19 7.80 10.40
C ALA A 144 -1.13 8.46 9.01
N ALA A 145 -1.76 9.62 8.85
CA ALA A 145 -1.73 10.38 7.60
C ALA A 145 -0.32 10.91 7.29
N LEU A 146 0.36 11.52 8.28
CA LEU A 146 1.72 12.02 8.12
C LEU A 146 2.73 10.90 7.85
N THR A 147 2.60 9.74 8.49
CA THR A 147 3.45 8.57 8.20
C THR A 147 3.25 8.09 6.77
N ALA A 148 2.01 8.04 6.26
CA ALA A 148 1.74 7.65 4.88
C ALA A 148 2.35 8.64 3.88
N LEU A 149 2.28 9.95 4.18
CA LEU A 149 2.94 10.99 3.38
C LEU A 149 4.46 10.89 3.45
N ALA A 150 5.04 10.71 4.63
CA ALA A 150 6.49 10.55 4.82
C ALA A 150 7.03 9.37 4.01
N LYS A 151 6.34 8.21 4.06
CA LYS A 151 6.65 7.03 3.23
C LYS A 151 6.57 7.30 1.74
N HIS A 152 5.57 8.08 1.32
CA HIS A 152 5.43 8.44 -0.09
C HIS A 152 6.56 9.35 -0.58
N LEU A 153 7.02 10.25 0.29
CA LEU A 153 8.11 11.19 0.03
C LEU A 153 9.50 10.58 0.27
N GLY A 154 9.59 9.39 0.86
CA GLY A 154 10.86 8.74 1.20
C GLY A 154 11.57 9.32 2.41
N LEU A 155 10.88 10.11 3.25
CA LEU A 155 11.43 10.71 4.47
C LEU A 155 11.68 9.70 5.60
N ASP A 156 11.20 8.47 5.44
CA ASP A 156 11.37 7.36 6.37
C ASP A 156 12.61 6.51 6.09
N LYS A 157 13.31 6.79 4.98
CA LYS A 157 14.57 6.12 4.65
C LYS A 157 15.73 6.81 5.37
N PRO A 158 16.75 6.05 5.83
CA PRO A 158 17.98 6.67 6.29
C PRO A 158 18.54 7.54 5.17
N GLU A 159 19.10 8.70 5.53
CA GLU A 159 19.91 9.47 4.59
C GLU A 159 21.01 8.54 4.06
N PRO A 160 21.32 8.57 2.76
CA PRO A 160 22.50 7.86 2.28
C PRO A 160 23.68 8.35 3.11
N GLU A 161 24.34 7.43 3.82
CA GLU A 161 25.68 7.72 4.32
C GLU A 161 26.48 8.16 3.09
N ASP A 162 27.22 9.26 3.20
CA ASP A 162 28.17 9.67 2.17
C ASP A 162 29.06 8.46 1.90
N ASP A 163 28.74 7.73 0.82
CA ASP A 163 29.41 6.50 0.47
C ASP A 163 30.71 6.92 -0.20
N ASP A 164 31.70 7.23 0.65
CA ASP A 164 33.08 7.48 0.24
C ASP A 164 33.58 6.36 -0.68
N ALA A 165 32.94 5.17 -0.70
CA ALA A 165 33.28 4.12 -1.65
C ALA A 165 33.04 4.52 -3.12
N LEU A 166 32.05 5.35 -3.45
CA LEU A 166 31.86 5.83 -4.82
C LEU A 166 32.92 6.86 -5.22
N ASP A 167 33.33 7.73 -4.30
CA ASP A 167 34.40 8.70 -4.51
C ASP A 167 35.78 8.02 -4.52
N ASP A 168 35.99 7.00 -3.69
CA ASP A 168 37.18 6.13 -3.68
C ASP A 168 37.27 5.30 -4.95
N MET A 169 36.16 4.75 -5.45
CA MET A 169 36.10 4.06 -6.74
C MET A 169 36.35 5.01 -7.92
N ALA A 170 35.90 6.26 -7.83
CA ALA A 170 36.13 7.28 -8.87
C ALA A 170 37.59 7.78 -8.88
N ASN A 171 38.27 7.73 -7.72
CA ASN A 171 39.66 8.16 -7.55
C ASN A 171 40.67 6.99 -7.50
N ASP A 172 40.21 5.73 -7.64
CA ASP A 172 41.09 4.56 -7.70
C ASP A 172 41.97 4.63 -8.97
N GLN A 173 43.28 4.60 -8.78
CA GLN A 173 44.25 4.63 -9.88
C GLN A 173 44.31 3.30 -10.64
N ASP A 174 43.73 2.22 -10.10
CA ASP A 174 43.62 0.90 -10.75
C ASP A 174 42.23 0.27 -10.55
N PRO A 175 41.26 0.61 -11.42
CA PRO A 175 39.89 0.13 -11.31
C PRO A 175 39.72 -1.38 -11.60
N GLU A 176 40.73 -2.07 -12.15
CA GLU A 176 40.66 -3.53 -12.41
C GLU A 176 41.05 -4.37 -11.18
N ARG A 177 41.54 -3.74 -10.10
CA ARG A 177 41.97 -4.37 -8.85
C ARG A 177 40.87 -5.19 -8.16
N ILE A 178 39.63 -4.73 -8.28
CA ILE A 178 38.44 -5.39 -7.72
C ILE A 178 38.12 -6.71 -8.43
N ASP A 179 38.34 -6.79 -9.75
CA ASP A 179 38.14 -8.02 -10.54
C ASP A 179 39.21 -9.08 -10.22
N ARG A 180 40.35 -8.63 -9.68
CA ARG A 180 41.43 -9.50 -9.18
C ARG A 180 41.24 -9.92 -7.71
N GLY A 181 40.22 -9.40 -7.02
CA GLY A 181 39.90 -9.76 -5.63
C GLY A 181 40.85 -9.15 -4.58
N GLU A 182 41.52 -8.05 -4.92
CA GLU A 182 42.48 -7.36 -4.05
C GLU A 182 41.76 -6.21 -3.30
N THR A 183 41.89 -6.15 -1.97
CA THR A 183 41.34 -5.05 -1.16
C THR A 183 42.30 -3.86 -1.08
N THR A 184 41.79 -2.66 -0.89
CA THR A 184 42.58 -1.46 -0.55
C THR A 184 43.09 -1.65 0.88
N GLU A 185 44.29 -2.20 1.03
CA GLU A 185 44.96 -2.16 2.33
C GLU A 185 45.26 -0.70 2.66
N GLU A 186 44.76 -0.26 3.81
CA GLU A 186 44.95 1.07 4.40
C GLU A 186 46.44 1.35 4.58
N GLY A 187 46.89 2.48 4.03
CA GLY A 187 48.18 3.12 4.34
C GLY A 187 47.98 4.36 5.19
#